data_AF-A0A7I8DYI3-F1
#
_entry.id   AF-A0A7I8DYI3-F1
#
_cell.length_a   1.000
_cell.length_b   1.000
_cell.length_c   1.000
_cell.angle_alpha   90.00
_cell.angle_beta   90.00
_cell.angle_gamma   90.00
#
_symmetry.space_group_name_H-M   'P 1'
#
loop_
_entity.id
_entity.type
_entity.pdbx_description
1 polymer ?
#
loop_
_entity_poly.entity_id
_entity_poly.type
_entity_poly.pdbx_seq_one_letter_code
_entity_poly.pdbx_strand_id
1 'polypeptide(L)'
;MELKNRVMMSAIGTHESVESEGRKSVIDKLIAYHVARAKGGNGLNTVEVTAVDKASAHFGFLFIAEDKYTNGLKKLNDVVHDAGDKTCIQLWQGGLAVALD
;
A
#
# COMPACT_ATOMS: atom_id res chain seq x y z
N MET A 1 -0.66 -19.30 -3.75
CA MET A 1 0.03 -18.26 -4.54
C MET A 1 1.35 -18.83 -5.01
N GLU A 2 1.75 -18.51 -6.25
CA GLU A 2 3.09 -18.80 -6.79
C GLU A 2 3.72 -17.46 -7.22
N LEU A 3 5.00 -17.25 -6.90
CA LEU A 3 5.76 -16.06 -7.26
C LEU A 3 6.72 -16.38 -8.40
N LYS A 4 6.82 -15.49 -9.39
CA LYS A 4 7.69 -15.71 -10.57
C LYS A 4 9.19 -15.69 -10.26
N ASN A 5 9.59 -15.12 -9.12
CA ASN A 5 10.96 -15.08 -8.62
C ASN A 5 10.99 -14.81 -7.10
N ARG A 6 12.20 -14.72 -6.53
CA ARG A 6 12.45 -14.47 -5.09
C ARG A 6 12.78 -13.00 -4.77
N VAL A 7 12.53 -12.09 -5.70
CA VAL A 7 12.78 -10.65 -5.52
C VAL A 7 11.51 -10.02 -4.97
N MET A 8 11.60 -9.39 -3.80
CA MET A 8 10.45 -8.78 -3.13
C MET A 8 10.79 -7.35 -2.77
N MET A 9 9.80 -6.47 -2.94
CA MET A 9 9.83 -5.12 -2.38
C MET A 9 9.20 -5.13 -0.99
N SER A 10 9.96 -4.66 -0.01
CA SER A 10 9.46 -4.38 1.34
C SER A 10 8.47 -3.23 1.33
N ALA A 11 7.66 -3.13 2.39
CA ALA A 11 6.82 -1.94 2.60
C ALA A 11 7.71 -0.70 2.77
N ILE A 12 7.36 0.38 2.09
CA ILE A 12 8.05 1.67 2.16
C ILE A 12 6.96 2.74 2.27
N GLY A 13 6.93 3.49 3.37
CA GLY A 13 6.02 4.62 3.55
C GLY A 13 6.39 5.75 2.59
N THR A 14 5.61 5.90 1.53
CA THR A 14 5.82 6.92 0.49
C THR A 14 5.12 8.24 0.82
N HIS A 15 4.12 8.19 1.71
CA HIS A 15 3.20 9.27 2.03
C HIS A 15 2.42 9.81 0.82
N GLU A 16 2.32 9.07 -0.29
CA GLU A 16 1.60 9.54 -1.47
C GLU A 16 0.10 9.77 -1.20
N SER A 17 -0.46 9.07 -0.21
CA SER A 17 -1.84 9.25 0.19
C SER A 17 -2.17 10.65 0.70
N VAL A 18 -1.18 11.51 1.02
CA VAL A 18 -1.40 12.92 1.45
C VAL A 18 -2.14 13.75 0.40
N GLU A 19 -2.04 13.39 -0.88
CA GLU A 19 -2.75 14.05 -1.98
C GLU A 19 -4.21 13.59 -2.11
N SER A 20 -4.62 12.52 -1.41
CA SER A 20 -5.99 12.01 -1.42
C SER A 20 -6.93 12.79 -0.49
N GLU A 21 -8.23 12.76 -0.79
CA GLU A 21 -9.26 13.21 0.14
C GLU A 21 -9.20 12.41 1.44
N GLY A 22 -9.13 13.11 2.58
CA GLY A 22 -8.96 12.49 3.89
C GLY A 22 -7.57 11.88 4.13
N ARG A 23 -6.64 12.02 3.18
CA ARG A 23 -5.20 11.67 3.27
C ARG A 23 -4.90 10.22 3.65
N LYS A 24 -5.76 9.30 3.22
CA LYS A 24 -5.77 7.90 3.65
C LYS A 24 -6.03 6.90 2.53
N SER A 25 -6.24 7.39 1.31
CA SER A 25 -6.68 6.58 0.18
C SER A 25 -5.53 6.33 -0.78
N VAL A 26 -5.58 5.17 -1.44
CA VAL A 26 -4.76 4.90 -2.62
C VAL A 26 -5.10 5.92 -3.71
N ILE A 27 -4.07 6.46 -4.35
CA ILE A 27 -4.18 7.32 -5.54
C ILE A 27 -3.41 6.71 -6.71
N ASP A 28 -3.66 7.22 -7.92
CA ASP A 28 -3.05 6.70 -9.15
C ASP A 28 -1.52 6.77 -9.13
N LYS A 29 -0.94 7.77 -8.44
CA LYS A 29 0.52 7.88 -8.25
C LYS A 29 1.10 6.70 -7.49
N LEU A 30 0.44 6.25 -6.42
CA LEU A 30 0.84 5.06 -5.66
C LEU A 30 0.64 3.77 -6.47
N ILE A 31 -0.40 3.70 -7.30
CA ILE A 31 -0.59 2.56 -8.22
C ILE A 31 0.54 2.52 -9.24
N ALA A 32 0.86 3.64 -9.89
CA ALA A 32 1.95 3.74 -10.85
C ALA A 32 3.31 3.37 -10.22
N TYR A 33 3.53 3.77 -8.96
CA TYR A 33 4.67 3.38 -8.15
C TYR A 33 4.79 1.84 -8.06
N HIS A 34 3.73 1.12 -7.67
CA HIS A 34 3.80 -0.35 -7.60
C HIS A 34 3.87 -1.02 -8.99
N VAL A 35 3.20 -0.49 -10.01
CA VAL A 35 3.28 -1.02 -11.39
C VAL A 35 4.70 -0.91 -11.95
N ALA A 36 5.40 0.20 -11.70
CA ALA A 36 6.78 0.37 -12.14
C ALA A 36 7.71 -0.71 -11.54
N ARG A 37 7.42 -1.15 -10.31
CA ARG A 37 8.20 -2.18 -9.58
C ARG A 37 7.90 -3.58 -10.09
N ALA A 38 6.63 -3.83 -10.43
CA ALA A 38 6.25 -5.05 -11.13
C ALA A 38 6.95 -5.20 -12.49
N LYS A 39 6.92 -4.13 -13.30
CA LYS A 39 7.63 -4.08 -14.59
C LYS A 39 9.15 -4.14 -14.44
N GLY A 40 9.68 -3.67 -13.31
CA GLY A 40 11.10 -3.73 -12.95
C GLY A 40 11.59 -5.12 -12.55
N GLY A 41 10.70 -6.10 -12.38
CA GLY A 41 11.07 -7.50 -12.16
C GLY A 41 10.86 -8.04 -10.75
N ASN A 42 10.19 -7.32 -9.85
CA ASN A 42 9.76 -7.88 -8.57
C ASN A 42 8.84 -9.08 -8.78
N GLY A 43 8.77 -10.01 -7.82
CA GLY A 43 7.76 -11.07 -7.79
C GLY A 43 6.61 -10.75 -6.83
N LEU A 44 6.89 -9.95 -5.79
CA LEU A 44 5.95 -9.52 -4.77
C LEU A 44 6.23 -8.06 -4.38
N ASN A 45 5.17 -7.24 -4.38
CA ASN A 45 5.20 -5.87 -3.86
C ASN A 45 4.41 -5.79 -2.56
N THR A 46 5.08 -5.43 -1.46
CA THR A 46 4.39 -5.12 -0.20
C THR A 46 3.88 -3.68 -0.27
N VAL A 47 2.57 -3.50 -0.24
CA VAL A 47 1.90 -2.19 -0.10
C VAL A 47 2.31 -1.57 1.22
N GLU A 48 2.48 -0.26 1.20
CA GLU A 48 2.99 0.54 2.30
C GLU A 48 2.13 0.46 3.58
N VAL A 49 2.65 1.08 4.63
CA VAL A 49 2.01 1.21 5.94
C VAL A 49 0.51 1.51 5.81
N THR A 50 -0.30 0.58 6.28
CA THR A 50 -1.76 0.67 6.20
C THR A 50 -2.38 0.48 7.58
N ALA A 51 -2.86 1.57 8.16
CA ALA A 51 -3.41 1.59 9.50
C ALA A 51 -4.68 0.75 9.63
N VAL A 52 -4.77 0.00 10.73
CA VAL A 52 -5.92 -0.88 11.05
C VAL A 52 -6.93 -0.27 12.02
N ASP A 53 -6.60 0.88 12.60
CA ASP A 53 -7.46 1.63 13.50
C ASP A 53 -7.19 3.14 13.39
N LYS A 54 -8.11 3.96 13.90
CA LYS A 54 -8.02 5.43 13.79
C LYS A 54 -6.87 6.02 14.59
N ALA A 55 -6.48 5.43 15.72
CA ALA A 55 -5.37 5.91 16.54
C ALA A 55 -4.02 5.62 15.87
N SER A 56 -3.94 4.60 15.00
CA SER A 56 -2.75 4.27 14.20
C SER A 56 -2.64 5.03 12.87
N ALA A 57 -3.67 5.76 12.46
CA ALA A 57 -3.75 6.39 11.15
C ALA A 57 -3.08 7.78 11.12
N HIS A 58 -1.75 7.78 11.21
CA HIS A 58 -0.90 8.98 11.10
C HIS A 58 -1.03 9.67 9.73
N PHE A 59 -0.55 10.90 9.63
CA PHE A 59 -0.59 11.72 8.42
C PHE A 59 0.06 11.03 7.21
N GLY A 60 -0.73 10.84 6.14
CA GLY A 60 -0.24 10.27 4.88
C GLY A 60 -0.14 8.75 4.86
N PHE A 61 -0.69 8.06 5.84
CA PHE A 61 -0.77 6.60 5.85
C PHE A 61 -2.05 6.11 5.19
N LEU A 62 -1.97 4.97 4.49
CA LEU A 62 -3.18 4.29 4.03
C LEU A 62 -4.02 3.81 5.22
N PHE A 63 -5.31 3.61 4.98
CA PHE A 63 -6.22 3.12 6.00
C PHE A 63 -7.12 2.01 5.44
N ILE A 64 -7.27 0.90 6.17
CA ILE A 64 -8.07 -0.25 5.71
C ILE A 64 -9.30 -0.53 6.59
N ALA A 65 -9.47 0.17 7.71
CA ALA A 65 -10.52 -0.16 8.68
C ALA A 65 -11.95 0.30 8.31
N GLU A 66 -12.14 0.92 7.14
CA GLU A 66 -13.46 1.35 6.64
C GLU A 66 -13.64 0.95 5.17
N ASP A 67 -14.81 0.42 4.82
CA ASP A 67 -15.09 -0.16 3.48
C ASP A 67 -14.82 0.81 2.31
N LYS A 68 -14.96 2.11 2.54
CA LYS A 68 -14.72 3.14 1.52
C LYS A 68 -13.29 3.10 0.95
N TYR A 69 -12.32 2.56 1.70
CA TYR A 69 -10.93 2.43 1.23
C TYR A 69 -10.65 1.15 0.45
N THR A 70 -11.51 0.13 0.58
CA THR A 70 -11.35 -1.18 -0.05
C THR A 70 -11.31 -1.08 -1.58
N ASN A 71 -12.08 -0.18 -2.18
CA ASN A 71 -12.11 -0.01 -3.63
C ASN A 71 -10.75 0.47 -4.20
N GLY A 72 -10.08 1.40 -3.51
CA GLY A 72 -8.76 1.88 -3.92
C GLY A 72 -7.68 0.81 -3.78
N LEU A 73 -7.70 0.06 -2.67
CA LEU A 73 -6.80 -1.05 -2.42
C LEU A 73 -7.00 -2.19 -3.44
N LYS A 74 -8.26 -2.50 -3.77
CA LYS A 74 -8.60 -3.47 -4.82
C LYS A 74 -8.06 -3.01 -6.18
N LYS A 75 -8.26 -1.75 -6.56
CA LYS A 75 -7.74 -1.20 -7.82
C LYS A 75 -6.22 -1.35 -7.91
N LEU A 76 -5.50 -1.04 -6.84
CA LEU A 76 -4.04 -1.24 -6.78
C LEU A 76 -3.67 -2.71 -6.99
N ASN A 77 -4.29 -3.61 -6.23
CA ASN A 77 -4.04 -5.04 -6.32
C ASN A 77 -4.28 -5.57 -7.73
N ASP A 78 -5.42 -5.25 -8.33
CA ASP A 78 -5.81 -5.72 -9.65
C ASP A 78 -4.82 -5.23 -10.73
N VAL A 79 -4.49 -3.93 -10.74
CA VAL A 79 -3.58 -3.35 -11.74
C VAL A 79 -2.14 -3.88 -11.59
N VAL A 80 -1.67 -4.14 -10.36
CA VAL A 80 -0.34 -4.75 -10.14
C VAL A 80 -0.33 -6.22 -10.56
N HIS A 81 -1.45 -6.93 -10.36
CA HIS A 81 -1.61 -8.30 -10.83
C HIS A 81 -1.61 -8.39 -12.37
N ASP A 82 -2.28 -7.46 -13.05
CA ASP A 82 -2.26 -7.36 -14.50
C ASP A 82 -0.85 -7.06 -15.05
N ALA A 83 -0.03 -6.36 -14.26
CA ALA A 83 1.39 -6.14 -14.57
C ALA A 83 2.29 -7.37 -14.32
N GLY A 84 1.72 -8.49 -13.85
CA GLY A 84 2.42 -9.76 -13.66
C GLY A 84 3.10 -9.94 -12.30
N ASP A 85 2.74 -9.14 -11.30
CA ASP A 85 3.22 -9.25 -9.91
C ASP A 85 2.14 -9.75 -8.97
N LYS A 86 2.53 -10.02 -7.72
CA LYS A 86 1.60 -10.19 -6.60
C LYS A 86 1.72 -9.01 -5.64
N THR A 87 0.67 -8.77 -4.88
CA THR A 87 0.72 -7.82 -3.76
C THR A 87 0.49 -8.51 -2.42
N CYS A 88 1.08 -7.95 -1.37
CA CYS A 88 0.67 -8.15 0.01
C CYS A 88 0.61 -6.78 0.69
N ILE A 89 0.01 -6.68 1.88
CA ILE A 89 -0.19 -5.40 2.56
C ILE A 89 0.44 -5.42 3.95
N GLN A 90 1.12 -4.33 4.32
CA GLN A 90 1.62 -4.14 5.68
C GLN A 90 0.52 -3.55 6.57
N LEU A 91 -0.06 -4.39 7.42
CA LEU A 91 -0.97 -3.94 8.47
C LEU A 91 -0.19 -3.21 9.56
N TRP A 92 -0.67 -2.03 9.92
CA TRP A 92 -0.01 -1.15 10.88
C TRP A 92 -0.91 -0.85 12.08
N GLN A 93 -0.41 -1.22 13.26
CA GLN A 93 -0.93 -0.79 14.55
C GLN A 93 0.21 -0.07 15.29
N GLY A 94 0.23 1.25 15.20
CA GLY A 94 1.44 2.03 15.49
C GLY A 94 1.75 2.23 16.97
N GLY A 95 0.77 2.08 17.86
CA GLY A 95 0.98 2.27 19.30
C GLY A 95 1.69 3.59 19.61
N LEU A 96 2.77 3.54 20.39
CA LEU A 96 3.56 4.74 20.73
C LEU A 96 4.34 5.30 19.55
N ALA A 97 4.62 4.51 18.51
CA ALA A 97 5.38 4.98 17.35
C ALA A 97 4.61 6.03 16.54
N VAL A 98 3.28 6.08 16.64
CA VAL A 98 2.45 7.10 15.98
C VAL A 98 2.84 8.52 16.39
N ALA A 99 3.38 8.71 17.61
CA ALA A 99 3.82 10.00 18.11
C ALA A 99 5.24 10.39 17.64
N LEU A 100 5.95 9.47 17.00
CA LEU A 100 7.32 9.62 16.53
C LEU A 100 7.42 9.62 14.99
N ASP A 101 6.34 9.23 14.32
CA ASP A 101 6.08 9.46 12.90
C ASP A 101 5.67 10.91 12.66
#